data_AF-A0A410NVF4-F1
#
_entry.id   AF-A0A410NVF4-F1
#
_cell.length_a   1.000
_cell.length_b   1.000
_cell.length_c   1.000
_cell.angle_alpha   90.00
_cell.angle_beta   90.00
_cell.angle_gamma   90.00
#
_symmetry.space_group_name_H-M   'P 1'
#
loop_
_entity.id
_entity.type
_entity.pdbx_description
1 polymer ?
#
loop_
_entity_poly.entity_id
_entity_poly.type
_entity_poly.pdbx_seq_one_letter_code
_entity_poly.pdbx_strand_id
1 'polypeptide(L)' 'MGSVVPFRRPHAQALIKHTATLNWLDQDGIAHRERHAAWTAREAARMAWNRAKSMRMAGEALTFRIDHRSQVIA' A
#
# COMPACT_ATOMS: atom_id res chain seq x y z
N MET A 1 -24.08 -1.81 -45.47
CA MET A 1 -23.96 -0.65 -44.57
C MET A 1 -23.55 -1.16 -43.20
N GLY A 2 -22.26 -1.09 -42.87
CA GLY A 2 -21.74 -1.60 -41.59
C GLY A 2 -21.85 -0.53 -40.51
N SER A 3 -22.57 -0.81 -39.45
CA SER A 3 -22.68 0.05 -38.27
C SER A 3 -21.33 0.10 -37.55
N VAL A 4 -20.69 1.27 -37.61
CA VAL A 4 -19.48 1.57 -36.83
C VAL A 4 -19.91 1.65 -35.36
N VAL A 5 -19.63 0.60 -34.58
CA VAL A 5 -19.79 0.65 -33.13
C VAL A 5 -18.65 1.50 -32.59
N PRO A 6 -18.91 2.69 -32.01
CA PRO A 6 -17.85 3.48 -31.42
C PRO A 6 -17.28 2.71 -30.23
N PHE A 7 -16.00 2.34 -30.33
CA PHE A 7 -15.22 1.76 -29.24
C PHE A 7 -15.13 2.82 -28.14
N ARG A 8 -16.09 2.83 -27.21
CA ARG A 8 -15.99 3.64 -25.99
C ARG A 8 -14.79 3.11 -25.22
N ARG A 9 -13.64 3.80 -25.36
CA ARG A 9 -12.50 3.61 -24.47
C ARG A 9 -13.04 3.79 -23.06
N PRO A 10 -12.90 2.81 -22.14
CA PRO A 10 -13.16 3.11 -20.75
C PRO A 10 -12.22 4.27 -20.41
N HIS A 11 -12.81 5.39 -20.00
CA HIS A 11 -12.03 6.48 -19.42
C HIS A 11 -11.10 5.83 -18.41
N ALA A 12 -9.79 5.90 -18.65
CA ALA A 12 -8.79 5.42 -17.72
C ALA A 12 -8.93 6.28 -16.48
N GLN A 13 -9.85 5.88 -15.60
CA GLN A 13 -10.01 6.44 -14.29
C GLN A 13 -8.68 6.17 -13.61
N ALA A 14 -7.89 7.24 -13.44
CA ALA A 14 -6.50 7.18 -13.01
C ALA A 14 -6.38 6.12 -11.92
N LEU A 15 -5.61 5.06 -12.20
CA LEU A 15 -5.42 3.95 -11.28
C LEU A 15 -4.50 4.45 -10.16
N ILE A 16 -5.09 5.11 -9.16
CA ILE A 16 -4.36 5.62 -8.00
C ILE A 16 -3.93 4.43 -7.16
N LYS A 17 -2.64 4.12 -7.18
CA LYS A 17 -2.05 3.10 -6.31
C LYS A 17 -1.67 3.78 -4.99
N HIS A 18 -2.38 3.46 -3.93
CA HIS A 18 -2.05 3.93 -2.59
C HIS A 18 -0.96 3.04 -2.00
N THR A 19 0.05 3.64 -1.36
CA THR A 19 1.17 2.92 -0.77
C THR A 19 1.32 3.31 0.71
N ALA A 20 1.27 2.32 1.59
CA ALA A 20 1.66 2.47 2.99
C ALA A 20 3.06 1.87 3.17
N THR A 21 3.96 2.60 3.82
CA THR A 21 5.30 2.14 4.15
C THR A 21 5.37 1.87 5.65
N LEU A 22 5.67 0.64 6.03
CA LEU A 22 5.96 0.24 7.40
C LEU A 22 7.48 0.29 7.61
N ASN A 23 7.95 1.00 8.62
CA ASN A 23 9.34 1.01 9.05
C ASN A 23 9.39 0.54 10.51
N TRP A 24 10.39 -0.27 10.88
CA TRP A 24 10.55 -0.74 12.25
C TRP A 24 12.02 -0.99 12.60
N LEU A 25 12.30 -1.09 13.90
CA LEU A 25 13.56 -1.60 14.43
C LEU A 25 13.32 -2.98 15.02
N ASP A 26 14.15 -3.95 14.64
CA ASP A 26 14.15 -5.28 15.26
C ASP A 26 14.89 -5.27 16.62
N GLN A 27 14.98 -6.45 17.24
CA GLN A 27 15.65 -6.60 18.53
C GLN A 27 17.16 -6.37 18.48
N ASP A 28 17.77 -6.55 17.32
CA ASP A 28 19.20 -6.30 17.08
C ASP A 28 19.48 -4.82 16.75
N GLY A 29 18.44 -3.99 16.72
CA GLY A 29 18.52 -2.56 16.40
C GLY A 29 18.66 -2.27 14.91
N ILE A 30 18.39 -3.25 14.05
CA ILE A 30 18.45 -3.11 12.60
C ILE A 30 17.14 -2.48 12.09
N ALA A 31 17.28 -1.48 11.24
CA ALA A 31 16.15 -0.79 10.61
C ALA A 31 15.66 -1.54 9.37
N HIS A 32 14.36 -1.81 9.36
CA HIS A 32 13.67 -2.49 8.26
C HIS A 32 12.59 -1.60 7.65
N ARG A 33 12.26 -1.88 6.39
CA ARG A 33 11.22 -1.18 5.64
C ARG A 33 10.44 -2.14 4.73
N GLU A 34 9.12 -2.09 4.82
CA GLU A 34 8.19 -2.84 3.97
C GLU A 34 7.17 -1.89 3.34
N ARG A 35 6.79 -2.13 2.07
CA ARG A 35 5.81 -1.32 1.35
C ARG A 35 4.58 -2.16 1.00
N HIS A 36 3.40 -1.67 1.37
CA HIS A 36 2.11 -2.27 1.04
C HIS A 36 1.38 -1.36 0.07
N ALA A 37 1.09 -1.87 -1.13
CA ALA A 37 0.40 -1.10 -2.14
C ALA A 37 -0.98 -1.70 -2.43
N ALA A 38 -2.01 -0.86 -2.46
CA ALA A 38 -3.39 -1.26 -2.69
C ALA A 38 -4.14 -0.21 -3.52
N TRP A 39 -5.30 -0.59 -4.03
CA TRP A 39 -6.17 0.31 -4.80
C TRP A 39 -6.94 1.31 -3.95
N THR A 40 -6.96 1.11 -2.62
CA THR A 40 -7.53 2.07 -1.67
C THR A 40 -6.53 2.38 -0.56
N ALA A 41 -6.55 3.63 -0.08
CA ALA A 41 -5.71 4.06 1.05
C ALA A 41 -5.98 3.23 2.32
N ARG A 42 -7.25 2.95 2.59
CA ARG A 42 -7.68 2.15 3.75
C ARG A 42 -7.08 0.75 3.72
N GLU A 43 -7.06 0.10 2.55
CA GLU A 43 -6.52 -1.24 2.41
C GLU A 43 -5.00 -1.26 2.57
N ALA A 44 -4.28 -0.32 1.94
CA ALA A 44 -2.83 -0.19 2.11
C ALA A 44 -2.45 0.01 3.59
N ALA A 45 -3.16 0.91 4.29
CA ALA A 45 -2.94 1.15 5.71
C ALA A 45 -3.29 -0.08 6.58
N ARG A 46 -4.38 -0.78 6.26
CA ARG A 46 -4.80 -2.01 6.99
C ARG A 46 -3.75 -3.12 6.85
N MET A 47 -3.17 -3.30 5.68
CA MET A 47 -2.10 -4.28 5.46
C MET A 47 -0.87 -3.96 6.32
N ALA A 48 -0.41 -2.71 6.29
CA ALA A 48 0.71 -2.25 7.11
C ALA A 48 0.43 -2.41 8.62
N TRP A 49 -0.78 -2.08 9.05
CA TRP A 49 -1.21 -2.24 10.45
C TRP A 49 -1.24 -3.69 10.90
N ASN A 50 -1.82 -4.58 10.09
CA ASN A 50 -1.88 -6.01 10.41
C ASN A 50 -0.47 -6.60 10.53
N ARG A 51 0.44 -6.23 9.63
CA ARG A 51 1.84 -6.66 9.71
C ARG A 51 2.52 -6.16 10.99
N ALA A 52 2.39 -4.88 11.31
CA ALA A 52 2.93 -4.30 12.55
C ALA A 52 2.35 -4.96 13.81
N LYS A 53 1.04 -5.25 13.82
CA LYS A 53 0.38 -5.96 14.92
C LYS A 53 0.95 -7.36 15.11
N SER A 54 1.13 -8.12 14.04
CA SER A 54 1.74 -9.45 14.09
C SER A 54 3.16 -9.40 14.65
N MET A 55 3.99 -8.46 14.18
CA MET A 55 5.36 -8.30 14.68
C MET A 55 5.41 -7.93 16.16
N ARG A 56 4.51 -7.04 16.61
CA ARG A 56 4.39 -6.69 18.04
C ARG A 56 4.03 -7.91 18.89
N MET A 57 3.12 -8.76 18.43
CA MET A 57 2.72 -9.98 19.13
C MET A 57 3.83 -11.04 19.15
N ALA A 58 4.63 -11.12 18.08
CA ALA A 58 5.78 -12.02 17.98
C ALA A 58 7.02 -11.51 18.73
N GLY A 59 7.03 -10.26 19.19
CA GLY A 59 8.19 -9.62 19.82
C GLY A 59 9.29 -9.21 18.83
N GLU A 60 9.03 -9.28 17.53
CA GLU A 60 10.01 -9.02 16.45
C GLU A 60 10.39 -7.54 16.30
N ALA A 61 9.59 -6.62 16.84
CA ALA A 61 9.81 -5.18 16.70
C ALA A 61 9.69 -4.43 18.03
N LEU A 62 10.70 -3.61 18.33
CA LEU A 62 10.72 -2.72 19.50
C LEU A 62 9.89 -1.46 19.27
N THR A 63 9.93 -0.93 18.04
CA THR A 63 9.17 0.25 17.64
C THR A 63 8.85 0.19 16.15
N PHE A 64 7.74 0.79 15.74
CA PHE A 64 7.31 0.84 14.35
C PHE A 64 6.63 2.16 13.99
N ARG A 65 6.73 2.54 12.72
CA ARG A 65 6.11 3.73 12.13
C ARG A 65 5.50 3.37 10.78
N ILE A 66 4.26 3.80 10.56
CA ILE A 66 3.56 3.64 9.28
C ILE A 66 3.43 5.02 8.63
N ASP A 67 4.02 5.19 7.44
CA ASP A 67 3.89 6.38 6.61
C ASP A 67 3.01 6.08 5.39
N HIS A 68 1.98 6.88 5.16
CA HIS A 68 1.09 6.72 4.01
C HIS A 68 1.44 7.71 2.90
N ARG A 69 1.58 7.22 1.66
CA ARG A 69 1.75 8.05 0.45
C ARG A 69 0.78 7.57 -0.64
N SER A 70 0.01 8.50 -1.20
CA SER A 70 -0.78 8.25 -2.39
C SER A 70 0.04 8.68 -3.61
N GLN A 71 0.27 7.78 -4.57
CA GLN A 71 0.87 8.16 -5.86
C GLN A 71 -0.19 8.00 -6.95
N VAL A 72 -0.51 9.10 -7.63
CA VAL A 72 -1.33 9.07 -8.84
C VAL A 72 -0.42 8.55 -9.95
N ILE A 73 -0.77 7.40 -10.53
CA ILE A 73 -0.13 6.93 -11.77
C ILE A 73 -0.91 7.60 -12.91
N ALA A 74 -0.31 8.61 -13.52
CA ALA A 74 -0.82 9.30 -14.70
C ALA A 74 -0.24 8.67 -15.97
#